data_AF-A0A291HTQ5-F1
#
_entry.id   AF-A0A291HTQ5-F1
#
_cell.length_a   1.000
_cell.length_b   1.000
_cell.length_c   1.000
_cell.angle_alpha   90.00
_cell.angle_beta   90.00
_cell.angle_gamma   90.00
#
_symmetry.space_group_name_H-M   'P 1'
#
loop_
_entity.id
_entity.type
_entity.pdbx_description
1 polymer ?
#
loop_
_entity_poly.entity_id
_entity_poly.type
_entity_poly.pdbx_seq_one_letter_code
_entity_poly.pdbx_strand_id
1 'polypeptide(L)' 'MNSSEAEHIRQACLQVAIEAYEQGGLLGLCQEGRFELAMDAIRHLTLAPFCDEDRESASRS' A
#
# COMPACT_ATOMS: atom_id res chain seq x y z
N MET A 1 -7.45 13.01 11.01
CA MET A 1 -6.34 12.14 10.60
C MET A 1 -5.54 11.80 11.85
N ASN A 2 -5.79 10.62 12.42
CA ASN A 2 -5.04 10.19 13.61
C ASN A 2 -3.64 9.79 13.15
N SER A 3 -2.58 10.28 13.80
CA SER A 3 -1.19 9.98 13.41
C SER A 3 -0.89 8.48 13.33
N SER A 4 -1.65 7.65 14.04
CA SER A 4 -1.55 6.19 14.01
C SER A 4 -2.03 5.57 12.70
N GLU A 5 -3.06 6.13 12.07
CA GLU A 5 -3.63 5.61 10.81
C GLU A 5 -2.70 5.94 9.63
N ALA A 6 -2.19 7.18 9.59
CA ALA A 6 -1.18 7.58 8.63
C ALA A 6 0.09 6.72 8.74
N GLU A 7 0.49 6.36 9.97
CA GLU A 7 1.62 5.47 10.21
C GLU A 7 1.33 4.04 9.73
N HIS A 8 0.13 3.50 9.97
CA HIS A 8 -0.25 2.18 9.44
C HIS A 8 -0.25 2.15 7.90
N ILE A 9 -0.80 3.17 7.26
CA ILE A 9 -0.78 3.30 5.80
C ILE A 9 0.68 3.36 5.30
N ARG A 10 1.53 4.15 5.97
CA ARG A 10 2.95 4.25 5.61
C ARG A 10 3.65 2.89 5.70
N GLN A 11 3.43 2.13 6.77
CA GLN A 11 4.00 0.80 6.93
C GLN A 11 3.48 -0.18 5.87
N ALA A 12 2.19 -0.13 5.56
CA ALA A 12 1.61 -0.97 4.52
C ALA A 12 2.23 -0.69 3.13
N CYS A 13 2.40 0.58 2.77
CA CYS A 13 3.08 0.98 1.53
C CYS A 13 4.54 0.48 1.47
N LEU A 14 5.29 0.61 2.57
CA LEU A 14 6.68 0.14 2.64
C LEU A 14 6.75 -1.38 2.49
N GLN A 15 5.87 -2.11 3.17
CA GLN A 15 5.86 -3.56 3.15
C GLN A 15 5.63 -4.10 1.73
N VAL A 16 4.56 -3.66 1.06
CA VAL A 16 4.25 -4.16 -0.30
C VAL A 16 5.31 -3.77 -1.32
N ALA A 17 5.96 -2.61 -1.17
CA ALA A 17 7.04 -2.18 -2.04
C ALA A 17 8.30 -3.05 -1.88
N ILE A 18 8.67 -3.36 -0.64
CA ILE A 18 9.82 -4.22 -0.34
C ILE A 18 9.59 -5.63 -0.91
N GLU A 19 8.43 -6.23 -0.60
CA GLU A 19 8.07 -7.57 -1.08
C GLU A 19 8.10 -7.65 -2.62
N ALA A 20 7.49 -6.68 -3.29
CA ALA A 20 7.46 -6.64 -4.75
C ALA A 20 8.86 -6.42 -5.37
N TYR A 21 9.70 -5.59 -4.75
CA TYR A 21 11.09 -5.39 -5.21
C TYR A 21 11.91 -6.68 -5.09
N GLU A 22 11.80 -7.38 -3.96
CA GLU A 22 12.46 -8.66 -3.72
C GLU A 22 11.96 -9.75 -4.67
N GLN A 23 10.64 -9.85 -4.87
CA GLN A 23 10.03 -10.73 -5.86
C GLN A 23 10.53 -10.44 -7.28
N GLY A 24 10.61 -9.17 -7.67
CA GLY A 24 11.19 -8.79 -8.95
C GLY A 24 12.63 -9.27 -9.10
N GLY A 25 13.39 -9.31 -8.01
CA GLY A 25 14.73 -9.90 -7.98
C GLY A 25 14.73 -11.40 -8.20
N LEU A 26 13.82 -12.14 -7.57
CA LEU A 26 13.64 -13.57 -7.77
C LEU A 26 13.20 -13.91 -9.21
N LEU A 27 12.42 -13.03 -9.83
CA LEU A 27 11.97 -13.14 -11.22
C LEU A 27 13.05 -12.72 -12.25
N GLY A 28 14.21 -12.25 -11.79
CA GLY A 28 15.32 -11.87 -12.67
C GLY A 28 15.16 -10.49 -13.32
N LEU A 29 14.27 -9.63 -12.82
CA LEU A 29 14.13 -8.27 -13.32
C LEU A 29 15.38 -7.44 -13.04
N CYS A 30 15.67 -6.50 -13.95
CA CYS A 30 16.65 -5.45 -13.73
C CYS A 30 16.19 -4.49 -12.62
N GLN A 31 17.06 -3.59 -12.15
CA GLN A 31 16.72 -2.67 -11.06
C GLN A 31 15.49 -1.80 -11.37
N GLU A 32 15.36 -1.31 -12.61
CA GLU A 32 14.23 -0.50 -13.05
C GLU A 32 12.93 -1.30 -13.06
N GLY A 33 12.95 -2.54 -13.60
CA GLY A 33 11.78 -3.42 -13.57
C GLY A 33 11.36 -3.80 -12.14
N ARG A 34 12.30 -3.97 -11.20
CA ARG A 34 11.97 -4.17 -9.78
C ARG A 34 11.31 -2.93 -9.16
N PHE A 35 11.80 -1.74 -9.52
CA PHE A 35 11.22 -0.48 -9.07
C PHE A 35 9.80 -0.29 -9.61
N GLU A 36 9.58 -0.54 -10.89
CA GLU A 36 8.24 -0.47 -11.51
C GLU A 36 7.27 -1.42 -10.82
N LEU A 37 7.68 -2.67 -10.57
CA LEU A 37 6.87 -3.67 -9.87
C LEU A 37 6.53 -3.24 -8.43
N ALA A 38 7.48 -2.65 -7.69
CA ALA A 38 7.23 -2.10 -6.36
C ALA A 38 6.24 -0.93 -6.38
N MET A 39 6.35 -0.04 -7.37
CA MET A 39 5.42 1.07 -7.54
C MET A 39 4.02 0.58 -7.95
N ASP A 40 3.93 -0.47 -8.77
CA ASP A 40 2.65 -1.12 -9.08
C ASP A 40 2.00 -1.74 -7.85
N ALA A 41 2.78 -2.40 -6.97
CA ALA A 41 2.27 -2.95 -5.73
C ALA A 41 1.67 -1.87 -4.81
N ILE A 42 2.35 -0.71 -4.68
CA ILE A 42 1.79 0.43 -3.94
C ILE A 42 0.49 0.93 -4.58
N ARG A 43 0.44 1.07 -5.91
CA ARG A 43 -0.76 1.54 -6.64
C ARG A 43 -1.98 0.65 -6.40
N HIS A 44 -1.77 -0.64 -6.22
CA HIS A 44 -2.83 -1.63 -6.01
C HIS A 44 -3.09 -1.95 -4.53
N LEU A 45 -2.39 -1.29 -3.59
CA LEU A 45 -2.62 -1.46 -2.16
C LEU A 45 -4.05 -1.02 -1.80
N THR A 46 -4.84 -1.93 -1.23
CA THR A 46 -6.20 -1.63 -0.80
C THR A 46 -6.18 -0.84 0.52
N LEU A 47 -6.75 0.37 0.50
CA LEU A 47 -6.76 1.26 1.67
C LEU A 47 -8.01 1.15 2.55
N ALA A 48 -9.05 0.43 2.10
CA ALA A 48 -10.31 0.25 2.85
C ALA A 48 -10.12 -0.22 4.32
N PRO A 49 -9.16 -1.11 4.65
CA PRO A 49 -8.91 -1.50 6.04
C PRO A 49 -8.40 -0.39 6.96
N PHE A 50 -7.92 0.72 6.38
CA PHE A 50 -7.38 1.85 7.13
C PHE A 50 -8.36 3.01 7.23
N CYS A 51 -9.37 3.08 6.38
CA CYS A 51 -10.41 4.09 6.46
C CYS A 51 -11.42 3.72 7.55
N ASP A 52 -11.64 4.62 8.51
CA ASP A 52 -12.80 4.53 9.40
C ASP A 52 -14.10 4.59 8.57
N GLU A 53 -14.79 3.45 8.42
CA GLU A 53 -16.09 3.34 7.71
C GLU A 53 -17.22 4.16 8.40
N ASP A 54 -16.96 4.77 9.56
CA ASP A 54 -17.97 5.39 10.42
C ASP A 54 -18.41 6.82 10.04
N ARG A 55 -17.97 7.39 8.91
CA ARG A 55 -18.47 8.72 8.45
C ARG A 55 -19.60 8.67 7.43
N GLU A 56 -19.81 7.55 6.74
CA GLU A 56 -20.79 7.46 5.64
C GLU A 56 -22.21 7.08 6.12
N SER A 57 -22.32 6.40 7.27
CA SER A 57 -23.61 5.98 7.86
C SER A 57 -24.33 7.09 8.65
N ALA A 58 -23.62 8.15 9.07
CA ALA A 58 -24.22 9.30 9.77
C ALA A 58 -24.93 10.32 8.87
N SER A 59 -24.74 10.24 7.53
CA SER A 59 -25.36 11.17 6.57
C SER A 59 -26.55 10.56 5.80
N ARG A 60 -26.99 9.34 6.16
CA ARG A 60 -28.15 8.65 5.56
C ARG A 60 -29.33 8.43 6.52
N SER A 61 -29.32 9.04 7.70
CA SER A 61 -30.43 8.98 8.67
C SER A 61 -31.06 10.36 8.89
#